data_AF-A0A520IAP5-F1
#
_entry.id   AF-A0A520IAP5-F1
#
_cell.length_a   1.000
_cell.length_b   1.000
_cell.length_c   1.000
_cell.angle_alpha   90.00
_cell.angle_beta   90.00
_cell.angle_gamma   90.00
#
_symmetry.space_group_name_H-M   'P 1'
#
loop_
_entity.id
_entity.type
_entity.pdbx_description
1 polymer ?
#
loop_
_entity_poly.entity_id
_entity_poly.type
_entity_poly.pdbx_seq_one_letter_code
_entity_poly.pdbx_strand_id
1 'polypeptide(L)'
;MKYCLIILTLLTSIVSTAQQKQVQYLSGTDAAHTVQWDFYCTAGRNSGEWKKIQVPSCWEQQGYGNYNYGRDYKTNGKNFRFYDEKGMYKYQFSVPANWKGKEINIVFDGSMTDTEVKINGKSAGAIHQGAFYRFKYDISDLLLYDKKNLLEVTVSKMSADGSVNNAERLADYWIFGGIFRPVFLEAMPKKHIDYVGIDAKADGKFTMKAVLKGALQSGTLRTTIKDAANKTVGTSQVTFKGKETELLVETTVKNVNAWTSESPNLYSATIELLDAKNTKLYEIKEKFGFRTIEVRRGDGIYINGTQVKMKGTNRHCFWPETARSLTKEQERLDAILLKEMNMNAVRCSHYPPDKYFLELCDSLGLYVLNELAGWQKAYSSKAGEPLVKELVLRDMNHPSIIFWDNGNEGGTNKDLDDDFVKWDVQQRPVIHPHHRPGNHFNGIDCNHYEDYYSTNN
;
A
#
# COMPACT_ATOMS: atom_id res chain seq x y z
N MET A 1 -66.00 36.34 10.69
CA MET A 1 -64.57 36.08 10.97
C MET A 1 -64.37 34.58 11.05
N LYS A 2 -63.71 33.97 10.05
CA LYS A 2 -63.25 32.57 10.08
C LYS A 2 -61.73 32.60 10.19
N TYR A 3 -61.18 32.04 11.26
CA TYR A 3 -59.74 31.93 11.45
C TYR A 3 -59.20 30.79 10.57
N CYS A 4 -58.31 31.14 9.64
CA CYS A 4 -57.58 30.20 8.80
C CYS A 4 -56.32 29.75 9.56
N LEU A 5 -56.23 28.46 9.89
CA LEU A 5 -55.05 27.86 10.50
C LEU A 5 -54.03 27.54 9.40
N ILE A 6 -52.97 28.34 9.29
CA ILE A 6 -51.87 28.09 8.36
C ILE A 6 -50.94 27.06 9.00
N ILE A 7 -50.93 25.84 8.48
CA ILE A 7 -49.96 24.80 8.84
C ILE A 7 -48.68 25.09 8.07
N LEU A 8 -47.67 25.63 8.78
CA LEU A 8 -46.33 25.84 8.25
C LEU A 8 -45.61 24.48 8.21
N THR A 9 -45.49 23.88 7.03
CA THR A 9 -44.67 22.70 6.82
C THR A 9 -43.21 23.11 6.81
N LEU A 10 -42.49 22.82 7.90
CA LEU A 10 -41.03 22.91 7.95
C LEU A 10 -40.46 21.84 6.99
N LEU A 11 -40.06 22.25 5.80
CA LEU A 11 -39.16 21.49 4.94
C LEU A 11 -37.78 21.45 5.59
N THR A 12 -37.49 20.41 6.36
CA THR A 12 -36.12 20.08 6.75
C THR A 12 -35.37 19.64 5.50
N SER A 13 -34.55 20.53 4.95
CA SER A 13 -33.57 20.18 3.94
C SER A 13 -32.54 19.25 4.59
N ILE A 14 -32.76 17.94 4.43
CA ILE A 14 -31.73 16.94 4.71
C ILE A 14 -30.62 17.19 3.69
N VAL A 15 -29.61 17.95 4.09
CA VAL A 15 -28.35 18.05 3.33
C VAL A 15 -27.73 16.67 3.39
N SER A 16 -27.90 15.90 2.32
CA SER A 16 -27.27 14.60 2.16
C SER A 16 -25.75 14.82 2.11
N THR A 17 -25.07 14.64 3.24
CA THR A 17 -23.62 14.66 3.28
C THR A 17 -23.09 13.43 2.54
N ALA A 18 -21.99 13.60 1.79
CA ALA A 18 -21.30 12.48 1.17
C ALA A 18 -21.00 11.42 2.22
N GLN A 19 -21.17 10.15 1.87
CA GLN A 19 -20.48 9.11 2.61
C GLN A 19 -19.01 9.09 2.16
N GLN A 20 -18.10 9.05 3.11
CA GLN A 20 -16.68 8.78 2.89
C GLN A 20 -16.35 7.38 3.41
N LYS A 21 -15.19 6.85 3.03
CA LYS A 21 -14.64 5.64 3.66
C LYS A 21 -14.51 5.89 5.17
N GLN A 22 -15.09 4.99 5.97
CA GLN A 22 -14.95 5.03 7.42
C GLN A 22 -13.96 3.95 7.85
N VAL A 23 -13.09 4.23 8.81
CA VAL A 23 -12.06 3.31 9.29
C VAL A 23 -12.20 3.10 10.79
N GLN A 24 -12.04 1.86 11.24
CA GLN A 24 -11.97 1.50 12.65
C GLN A 24 -10.78 0.56 12.87
N TYR A 25 -9.76 1.02 13.58
CA TYR A 25 -8.62 0.17 13.94
C TYR A 25 -9.03 -0.91 14.95
N LEU A 26 -8.61 -2.15 14.68
CA LEU A 26 -8.79 -3.29 15.58
C LEU A 26 -7.50 -3.60 16.34
N SER A 27 -6.36 -3.39 15.68
CA SER A 27 -5.06 -3.30 16.33
C SER A 27 -4.76 -1.86 16.74
N GLY A 28 -3.51 -1.63 17.14
CA GLY A 28 -2.91 -0.32 17.15
C GLY A 28 -2.66 0.30 15.78
N THR A 29 -2.24 1.57 15.77
CA THR A 29 -1.90 2.30 14.53
C THR A 29 -0.42 2.23 14.16
N ASP A 30 0.45 1.90 15.12
CA ASP A 30 1.89 1.70 14.94
C ASP A 30 2.48 0.97 16.17
N ALA A 31 3.80 0.84 16.26
CA ALA A 31 4.46 0.15 17.37
C ALA A 31 4.41 0.89 18.72
N ALA A 32 4.04 2.17 18.76
CA ALA A 32 3.88 2.94 19.99
C ALA A 32 2.43 2.93 20.49
N HIS A 33 1.47 2.75 19.59
CA HIS A 33 0.04 2.83 19.88
C HIS A 33 -0.63 1.49 19.64
N THR A 34 -0.20 0.44 20.33
CA THR A 34 -0.66 -0.94 20.12
C THR A 34 -1.99 -1.25 20.82
N VAL A 35 -2.63 -2.35 20.41
CA VAL A 35 -3.78 -2.95 21.12
C VAL A 35 -3.44 -4.39 21.49
N GLN A 36 -3.83 -4.78 22.70
CA GLN A 36 -3.51 -6.09 23.25
C GLN A 36 -4.52 -7.15 22.78
N TRP A 37 -4.03 -8.21 22.12
CA TRP A 37 -4.81 -9.33 21.62
C TRP A 37 -4.48 -10.62 22.39
N ASP A 38 -5.38 -11.61 22.38
CA ASP A 38 -5.05 -12.97 22.82
C ASP A 38 -4.13 -13.63 21.80
N PHE A 39 -3.10 -14.32 22.27
CA PHE A 39 -2.04 -14.86 21.42
C PHE A 39 -1.53 -16.21 21.91
N TYR A 40 -1.29 -17.11 20.97
CA TYR A 40 -0.68 -18.41 21.19
C TYR A 40 0.41 -18.62 20.13
N CYS A 41 1.63 -18.91 20.57
CA CYS A 41 2.72 -19.31 19.68
C CYS A 41 2.92 -20.83 19.75
N THR A 42 3.08 -21.51 18.61
CA THR A 42 3.15 -22.98 18.57
C THR A 42 4.49 -23.55 19.00
N ALA A 43 5.59 -22.80 18.90
CA ALA A 43 6.92 -23.25 19.28
C ALA A 43 7.85 -22.06 19.60
N GLY A 44 9.03 -22.36 20.15
CA GLY A 44 10.02 -21.35 20.53
C GLY A 44 9.78 -20.75 21.90
N ARG A 45 10.28 -19.53 22.11
CA ARG A 45 10.12 -18.85 23.41
C ARG A 45 8.64 -18.57 23.68
N ASN A 46 8.24 -18.69 24.95
CA ASN A 46 6.88 -18.39 25.42
C ASN A 46 5.76 -19.08 24.60
N SER A 47 6.01 -20.27 24.04
CA SER A 47 5.03 -21.05 23.27
C SER A 47 4.21 -22.02 24.13
N GLY A 48 3.12 -22.54 23.58
CA GLY A 48 2.38 -23.65 24.19
C GLY A 48 1.21 -23.24 25.08
N GLU A 49 1.02 -21.94 25.34
CA GLU A 49 -0.06 -21.40 26.17
C GLU A 49 -0.62 -20.09 25.60
N TRP A 50 -1.89 -19.79 25.90
CA TRP A 50 -2.52 -18.53 25.51
C TRP A 50 -2.08 -17.41 26.47
N LYS A 51 -1.52 -16.34 25.89
CA LYS A 51 -1.14 -15.11 26.57
C LYS A 51 -1.73 -13.92 25.84
N LYS A 52 -1.21 -12.74 26.17
CA LYS A 52 -1.49 -11.51 25.46
C LYS A 52 -0.27 -11.04 24.69
N ILE A 53 -0.50 -10.38 23.56
CA ILE A 53 0.53 -9.73 22.74
C ILE A 53 0.05 -8.35 22.28
N GLN A 54 0.96 -7.39 22.14
CA GLN A 54 0.65 -6.09 21.54
C GLN A 54 0.65 -6.21 20.00
N VAL A 55 -0.37 -5.67 19.35
CA VAL A 55 -0.52 -5.66 17.88
C VAL A 55 -0.66 -4.21 17.41
N PRO A 56 0.09 -3.75 16.39
CA PRO A 56 1.03 -4.53 15.56
C PRO A 56 2.38 -4.82 16.24
N SER A 57 3.01 -5.94 15.88
CA SER A 57 4.38 -6.29 16.29
C SER A 57 4.98 -7.47 15.52
N CYS A 58 6.32 -7.58 15.58
CA CYS A 58 7.02 -8.85 15.37
C CYS A 58 7.04 -9.62 16.70
N TRP A 59 6.57 -10.87 16.73
CA TRP A 59 6.42 -11.59 18.00
C TRP A 59 7.75 -11.87 18.71
N GLU A 60 8.86 -11.92 17.97
CA GLU A 60 10.19 -12.15 18.51
C GLU A 60 10.66 -10.99 19.41
N GLN A 61 10.22 -9.77 19.11
CA GLN A 61 10.51 -8.58 19.93
C GLN A 61 9.64 -8.50 21.18
N GLN A 62 8.63 -9.36 21.30
CA GLN A 62 7.85 -9.53 22.53
C GLN A 62 8.17 -10.85 23.24
N GLY A 63 9.30 -11.46 22.91
CA GLY A 63 9.81 -12.64 23.59
C GLY A 63 9.16 -13.96 23.17
N TYR A 64 8.47 -14.01 22.03
CA TYR A 64 7.89 -15.24 21.49
C TYR A 64 8.73 -15.82 20.34
N GLY A 65 8.49 -17.08 19.98
CA GLY A 65 9.11 -17.73 18.82
C GLY A 65 10.64 -17.77 18.90
N ASN A 66 11.31 -17.85 17.75
CA ASN A 66 12.77 -17.89 17.66
C ASN A 66 13.32 -16.88 16.64
N TYR A 67 14.53 -16.37 16.85
CA TYR A 67 15.19 -15.56 15.84
C TYR A 67 15.91 -16.44 14.82
N ASN A 68 15.80 -16.11 13.54
CA ASN A 68 16.75 -16.55 12.54
C ASN A 68 16.99 -15.44 11.52
N TYR A 69 18.14 -15.52 10.85
CA TYR A 69 18.51 -14.66 9.74
C TYR A 69 18.34 -15.41 8.43
N GLY A 70 17.84 -14.76 7.38
CA GLY A 70 17.45 -15.43 6.13
C GLY A 70 18.61 -16.16 5.42
N ARG A 71 19.85 -15.80 5.76
CA ARG A 71 21.08 -16.40 5.23
C ARG A 71 21.73 -17.45 6.12
N ASP A 72 21.15 -17.80 7.26
CA ASP A 72 21.76 -18.74 8.22
C ASP A 72 22.11 -20.09 7.58
N TYR A 73 21.37 -20.53 6.55
CA TYR A 73 21.68 -21.75 5.80
C TYR A 73 23.04 -21.71 5.08
N LYS A 74 23.55 -20.52 4.71
CA LYS A 74 24.87 -20.38 4.08
C LYS A 74 25.99 -20.49 5.12
N THR A 75 25.75 -20.02 6.35
CA THR A 75 26.72 -20.08 7.46
C THR A 75 26.73 -21.44 8.14
N ASN A 76 25.54 -21.98 8.43
CA ASN A 76 25.34 -23.20 9.23
C ASN A 76 25.19 -24.47 8.36
N GLY A 77 25.22 -24.32 7.04
CA GLY A 77 25.21 -25.42 6.09
C GLY A 77 23.87 -26.16 5.95
N LYS A 78 23.91 -27.31 5.26
CA LYS A 78 22.73 -28.06 4.79
C LYS A 78 21.82 -28.60 5.91
N ASN A 79 22.32 -28.67 7.14
CA ASN A 79 21.57 -29.15 8.30
C ASN A 79 20.77 -28.05 8.99
N PHE A 80 20.98 -26.78 8.62
CA PHE A 80 20.18 -25.68 9.14
C PHE A 80 18.70 -25.88 8.81
N ARG A 81 17.85 -25.55 9.78
CA ARG A 81 16.39 -25.57 9.64
C ARG A 81 15.87 -24.21 10.06
N PHE A 82 15.08 -23.62 9.19
CA PHE A 82 14.33 -22.41 9.52
C PHE A 82 13.29 -22.73 10.58
N TYR A 83 13.06 -21.79 11.49
CA TYR A 83 11.95 -21.91 12.42
C TYR A 83 10.64 -21.64 11.68
N ASP A 84 9.63 -22.45 11.96
CA ASP A 84 8.36 -22.51 11.24
C ASP A 84 7.15 -22.35 12.19
N GLU A 85 7.37 -21.74 13.36
CA GLU A 85 6.31 -21.53 14.34
C GLU A 85 5.17 -20.68 13.77
N LYS A 86 3.97 -20.89 14.32
CA LYS A 86 2.76 -20.15 13.97
C LYS A 86 2.29 -19.34 15.17
N GLY A 87 1.81 -18.14 14.88
CA GLY A 87 1.12 -17.29 15.82
C GLY A 87 -0.38 -17.34 15.59
N MET A 88 -1.15 -17.73 16.61
CA MET A 88 -2.60 -17.71 16.59
C MET A 88 -3.09 -16.54 17.43
N TYR A 89 -3.90 -15.67 16.85
CA TYR A 89 -4.42 -14.46 17.47
C TYR A 89 -5.94 -14.53 17.62
N LYS A 90 -6.46 -13.97 18.71
CA LYS A 90 -7.89 -13.73 18.89
C LYS A 90 -8.16 -12.32 19.40
N TYR A 91 -9.20 -11.69 18.85
CA TYR A 91 -9.63 -10.36 19.28
C TYR A 91 -11.14 -10.20 19.18
N GLN A 92 -11.76 -9.66 20.22
CA GLN A 92 -13.18 -9.34 20.20
C GLN A 92 -13.40 -7.86 19.83
N PHE A 93 -14.30 -7.60 18.88
CA PHE A 93 -14.59 -6.25 18.43
C PHE A 93 -16.08 -6.05 18.18
N SER A 94 -16.52 -4.79 18.19
CA SER A 94 -17.88 -4.38 17.81
C SER A 94 -17.81 -3.53 16.56
N VAL A 95 -18.82 -3.68 15.69
CA VAL A 95 -18.98 -2.88 14.48
C VAL A 95 -20.00 -1.78 14.75
N PRO A 96 -19.74 -0.52 14.33
CA PRO A 96 -20.71 0.56 14.46
C PRO A 96 -22.06 0.21 13.81
N ALA A 97 -23.17 0.45 14.51
CA ALA A 97 -24.51 0.10 14.03
C ALA A 97 -24.87 0.77 12.68
N ASN A 98 -24.36 1.98 12.44
CA ASN A 98 -24.54 2.72 11.18
C ASN A 98 -23.74 2.15 10.00
N TRP A 99 -22.94 1.09 10.19
CA TRP A 99 -22.28 0.36 9.10
C TRP A 99 -23.14 -0.77 8.54
N LYS A 100 -24.29 -1.08 9.16
CA LYS A 100 -25.21 -2.09 8.64
C LYS A 100 -25.64 -1.75 7.21
N GLY A 101 -25.48 -2.71 6.29
CA GLY A 101 -25.79 -2.55 4.87
C GLY A 101 -24.71 -1.87 4.03
N LYS A 102 -23.57 -1.48 4.63
CA LYS A 102 -22.34 -1.09 3.92
C LYS A 102 -21.57 -2.33 3.49
N GLU A 103 -20.64 -2.13 2.55
CA GLU A 103 -19.55 -3.07 2.32
C GLU A 103 -18.48 -2.82 3.39
N ILE A 104 -18.06 -3.88 4.08
CA ILE A 104 -17.09 -3.81 5.17
C ILE A 104 -15.95 -4.78 4.87
N ASN A 105 -14.75 -4.23 4.69
CA ASN A 105 -13.55 -5.03 4.56
C ASN A 105 -12.76 -5.04 5.88
N ILE A 106 -12.18 -6.19 6.22
CA ILE A 106 -11.03 -6.23 7.14
C ILE A 106 -9.75 -6.10 6.33
N VAL A 107 -8.85 -5.22 6.77
CA VAL A 107 -7.61 -4.88 6.09
C VAL A 107 -6.44 -5.23 7.01
N PHE A 108 -5.46 -5.93 6.46
CA PHE A 108 -4.16 -6.16 7.08
C PHE A 108 -3.13 -5.38 6.28
N ASP A 109 -2.46 -4.42 6.91
CA ASP A 109 -1.48 -3.57 6.23
C ASP A 109 -0.10 -4.25 6.08
N GLY A 110 0.09 -5.38 6.77
CA GLY A 110 1.25 -6.24 6.67
C GLY A 110 1.26 -7.32 7.77
N SER A 111 1.42 -8.58 7.37
CA SER A 111 1.41 -9.73 8.28
C SER A 111 2.32 -10.84 7.74
N MET A 112 3.21 -11.38 8.57
CA MET A 112 4.26 -12.31 8.14
C MET A 112 3.93 -13.77 8.47
N THR A 113 3.66 -14.66 7.53
CA THR A 113 3.66 -14.44 6.06
C THR A 113 2.52 -15.13 5.36
N ASP A 114 2.17 -16.35 5.76
CA ASP A 114 0.89 -16.91 5.38
C ASP A 114 -0.13 -16.55 6.45
N THR A 115 -1.19 -15.84 6.06
CA THR A 115 -2.18 -15.31 6.99
C THR A 115 -3.57 -15.82 6.67
N GLU A 116 -4.07 -16.70 7.53
CA GLU A 116 -5.45 -17.18 7.55
C GLU A 116 -6.29 -16.28 8.46
N VAL A 117 -7.44 -15.81 7.97
CA VAL A 117 -8.33 -14.91 8.72
C VAL A 117 -9.73 -15.52 8.83
N LYS A 118 -10.27 -15.56 10.05
CA LYS A 118 -11.63 -16.00 10.34
C LYS A 118 -12.38 -14.95 11.13
N ILE A 119 -13.66 -14.80 10.82
CA ILE A 119 -14.62 -13.99 11.56
C ILE A 119 -15.72 -14.91 12.07
N ASN A 120 -15.92 -14.95 13.39
CA ASN A 120 -16.91 -15.80 14.05
C ASN A 120 -16.80 -17.28 13.63
N GLY A 121 -15.57 -17.81 13.57
CA GLY A 121 -15.28 -19.18 13.16
C GLY A 121 -15.36 -19.48 11.65
N LYS A 122 -15.77 -18.52 10.81
CA LYS A 122 -15.87 -18.67 9.35
C LYS A 122 -14.70 -18.01 8.63
N SER A 123 -14.19 -18.63 7.57
CA SER A 123 -13.11 -18.04 6.77
C SER A 123 -13.55 -16.71 6.14
N ALA A 124 -12.67 -15.70 6.21
CA ALA A 124 -12.85 -14.43 5.50
C ALA A 124 -12.45 -14.52 4.02
N GLY A 125 -11.61 -15.48 3.65
CA GLY A 125 -11.12 -15.64 2.28
C GLY A 125 -10.10 -16.76 2.13
N ALA A 126 -9.36 -16.75 1.01
CA ALA A 126 -8.18 -17.58 0.84
C ALA A 126 -7.08 -17.16 1.82
N ILE A 127 -6.11 -18.04 2.08
CA ILE A 127 -4.92 -17.67 2.85
C ILE A 127 -4.10 -16.67 2.01
N HIS A 128 -3.78 -15.51 2.58
CA HIS A 128 -2.86 -14.57 1.93
C HIS A 128 -1.44 -15.05 2.11
N GLN A 129 -0.61 -14.97 1.05
CA GLN A 129 0.77 -15.44 1.05
C GLN A 129 1.69 -14.31 0.58
N GLY A 130 2.41 -13.72 1.53
CA GLY A 130 3.40 -12.66 1.27
C GLY A 130 3.39 -11.63 2.39
N ALA A 131 4.54 -11.34 2.99
CA ALA A 131 4.55 -10.56 4.22
C ALA A 131 4.25 -9.08 4.07
N PHE A 132 4.72 -8.48 2.98
CA PHE A 132 4.96 -7.03 2.95
C PHE A 132 3.81 -6.21 2.36
N TYR A 133 2.74 -6.89 1.96
CA TYR A 133 1.66 -6.35 1.14
C TYR A 133 0.39 -6.15 1.95
N ARG A 134 -0.39 -5.14 1.56
CA ARG A 134 -1.70 -4.89 2.13
C ARG A 134 -2.72 -5.77 1.42
N PHE A 135 -3.44 -6.57 2.18
CA PHE A 135 -4.55 -7.36 1.67
C PHE A 135 -5.84 -7.09 2.47
N LYS A 136 -6.97 -7.43 1.87
CA LYS A 136 -8.28 -7.22 2.48
C LYS A 136 -9.29 -8.28 2.07
N TYR A 137 -10.26 -8.52 2.94
CA TYR A 137 -11.41 -9.40 2.68
C TYR A 137 -12.71 -8.68 2.95
N ASP A 138 -13.70 -8.84 2.07
CA ASP A 138 -15.07 -8.45 2.36
C ASP A 138 -15.65 -9.41 3.40
N ILE A 139 -15.96 -8.88 4.58
CA ILE A 139 -16.50 -9.64 5.70
C ILE A 139 -17.94 -9.24 6.03
N SER A 140 -18.60 -8.48 5.16
CA SER A 140 -19.95 -7.93 5.39
C SER A 140 -20.94 -9.01 5.86
N ASP A 141 -20.91 -10.18 5.22
CA ASP A 141 -21.82 -11.29 5.50
C ASP A 141 -21.40 -12.17 6.69
N LEU A 142 -20.24 -11.89 7.30
CA LEU A 142 -19.72 -12.62 8.46
C LEU A 142 -19.97 -11.90 9.79
N LEU A 143 -20.38 -10.63 9.72
CA LEU A 143 -20.49 -9.74 10.88
C LEU A 143 -21.82 -9.86 11.61
N LEU A 144 -21.75 -9.76 12.93
CA LEU A 144 -22.85 -9.59 13.86
C LEU A 144 -22.88 -8.12 14.30
N TYR A 145 -23.85 -7.33 13.84
CA TYR A 145 -23.89 -5.88 14.08
C TYR A 145 -24.32 -5.48 15.50
N ASP A 146 -25.13 -6.32 16.16
CA ASP A 146 -25.68 -6.03 17.49
C ASP A 146 -24.95 -6.82 18.60
N LYS A 147 -23.80 -7.44 18.28
CA LYS A 147 -23.03 -8.31 19.17
C LYS A 147 -21.54 -8.10 18.96
N LYS A 148 -20.74 -8.60 19.91
CA LYS A 148 -19.29 -8.73 19.69
C LYS A 148 -19.04 -9.78 18.62
N ASN A 149 -18.11 -9.45 17.73
CA ASN A 149 -17.53 -10.36 16.75
C ASN A 149 -16.21 -10.88 17.28
N LEU A 150 -15.86 -12.11 16.89
CA LEU A 150 -14.56 -12.70 17.16
C LEU A 150 -13.74 -12.69 15.86
N LEU A 151 -12.61 -12.00 15.88
CA LEU A 151 -11.55 -12.14 14.89
C LEU A 151 -10.59 -13.22 15.36
N GLU A 152 -10.27 -14.16 14.47
CA GLU A 152 -9.26 -15.18 14.68
C GLU A 152 -8.29 -15.15 13.51
N VAL A 153 -6.98 -15.12 13.79
CA VAL A 153 -5.95 -15.04 12.76
C VAL A 153 -4.88 -16.08 13.03
N THR A 154 -4.54 -16.90 12.04
CA THR A 154 -3.37 -17.78 12.09
C THR A 154 -2.32 -17.24 11.16
N VAL A 155 -1.14 -16.94 11.71
CA VAL A 155 -0.01 -16.38 10.99
C VAL A 155 1.12 -17.41 11.00
N SER A 156 1.52 -17.91 9.84
CA SER A 156 2.63 -18.87 9.72
C SER A 156 3.91 -18.15 9.33
N LYS A 157 4.99 -18.37 10.09
CA LYS A 157 6.30 -17.75 9.85
C LYS A 157 6.92 -18.12 8.51
N MET A 158 6.73 -19.37 8.11
CA MET A 158 7.10 -19.90 6.80
C MET A 158 5.84 -20.15 5.98
N SER A 159 5.90 -19.81 4.70
CA SER A 159 4.80 -20.03 3.76
C SER A 159 4.65 -21.51 3.42
N ALA A 160 3.42 -21.94 3.13
CA ALA A 160 3.17 -23.22 2.47
C ALA A 160 3.62 -23.21 1.00
N ASP A 161 3.76 -22.04 0.38
CA ASP A 161 4.33 -21.89 -0.96
C ASP A 161 5.85 -21.68 -0.89
N GLY A 162 6.60 -22.63 -1.45
CA GLY A 162 8.07 -22.59 -1.46
C GLY A 162 8.66 -21.38 -2.18
N SER A 163 7.95 -20.82 -3.18
CA SER A 163 8.41 -19.63 -3.91
C SER A 163 8.33 -18.35 -3.08
N VAL A 164 7.32 -18.23 -2.20
CA VAL A 164 7.24 -17.13 -1.22
C VAL A 164 8.37 -17.22 -0.21
N ASN A 165 8.69 -18.42 0.28
CA ASN A 165 9.84 -18.63 1.16
C ASN A 165 11.16 -18.28 0.47
N ASN A 166 11.31 -18.67 -0.80
CA ASN A 166 12.49 -18.34 -1.58
C ASN A 166 12.67 -16.82 -1.74
N ALA A 167 11.59 -16.10 -2.02
CA ALA A 167 11.61 -14.66 -2.25
C ALA A 167 11.82 -13.83 -0.97
N GLU A 168 11.18 -14.22 0.13
CA GLU A 168 11.14 -13.41 1.36
C GLU A 168 11.95 -13.98 2.53
N ARG A 169 12.07 -15.31 2.64
CA ARG A 169 12.59 -15.95 3.87
C ARG A 169 14.05 -16.35 3.77
N LEU A 170 14.59 -16.41 2.55
CA LEU A 170 16.00 -16.72 2.27
C LEU A 170 16.86 -15.48 1.97
N ALA A 171 16.35 -14.30 2.32
CA ALA A 171 16.93 -13.01 2.01
C ALA A 171 17.94 -12.51 3.06
N ASP A 172 18.68 -11.45 2.73
CA ASP A 172 19.71 -10.86 3.60
C ASP A 172 19.13 -9.96 4.69
N TYR A 173 18.25 -10.52 5.52
CA TYR A 173 17.65 -9.81 6.66
C TYR A 173 17.09 -10.77 7.73
N TRP A 174 16.73 -10.20 8.88
CA TRP A 174 16.03 -10.93 9.94
C TRP A 174 14.65 -11.42 9.50
N ILE A 175 14.35 -12.68 9.84
CA ILE A 175 13.08 -13.33 9.54
C ILE A 175 12.20 -13.33 10.80
N PHE A 176 11.19 -12.48 10.76
CA PHE A 176 10.22 -12.32 11.83
C PHE A 176 8.88 -12.97 11.48
N GLY A 177 8.08 -13.24 12.52
CA GLY A 177 6.67 -13.56 12.38
C GLY A 177 5.77 -12.51 13.02
N GLY A 178 4.49 -12.57 12.66
CA GLY A 178 3.43 -11.82 13.33
C GLY A 178 2.74 -10.76 12.47
N ILE A 179 1.78 -10.08 13.07
CA ILE A 179 1.01 -9.00 12.46
C ILE A 179 1.76 -7.70 12.73
N PHE A 180 2.71 -7.35 11.86
CA PHE A 180 3.71 -6.31 12.12
C PHE A 180 3.28 -4.90 11.66
N ARG A 181 2.18 -4.78 10.90
CA ARG A 181 1.53 -3.51 10.57
C ARG A 181 0.03 -3.55 10.94
N PRO A 182 -0.66 -2.40 10.97
CA PRO A 182 -2.02 -2.32 11.51
C PRO A 182 -3.07 -3.23 10.84
N VAL A 183 -4.08 -3.58 11.62
CA VAL A 183 -5.31 -4.26 11.21
C VAL A 183 -6.50 -3.37 11.54
N PHE A 184 -7.33 -3.11 10.54
CA PHE A 184 -8.49 -2.23 10.69
C PHE A 184 -9.64 -2.68 9.79
N LEU A 185 -10.83 -2.19 10.11
CA LEU A 185 -12.00 -2.29 9.25
C LEU A 185 -12.11 -1.02 8.40
N GLU A 186 -12.49 -1.18 7.13
CA GLU A 186 -12.99 -0.08 6.30
C GLU A 186 -14.46 -0.33 5.93
N ALA A 187 -15.29 0.71 5.96
CA ALA A 187 -16.69 0.64 5.56
C ALA A 187 -17.02 1.67 4.49
N MET A 188 -17.70 1.21 3.43
CA MET A 188 -18.05 1.99 2.26
C MET A 188 -19.51 1.73 1.86
N PRO A 189 -20.22 2.70 1.27
CA PRO A 189 -21.53 2.42 0.68
C PRO A 189 -21.41 1.31 -0.38
N LYS A 190 -22.46 0.53 -0.62
CA LYS A 190 -22.46 -0.50 -1.68
C LYS A 190 -22.13 0.02 -3.08
N LYS A 191 -22.36 1.32 -3.31
CA LYS A 191 -22.01 2.04 -4.54
C LYS A 191 -20.93 3.05 -4.20
N HIS A 192 -19.71 2.79 -4.63
CA HIS A 192 -18.56 3.62 -4.28
C HIS A 192 -17.49 3.57 -5.37
N ILE A 193 -16.49 4.43 -5.20
CA ILE A 193 -15.26 4.39 -5.98
C ILE A 193 -14.34 3.40 -5.25
N ASP A 194 -13.98 2.30 -5.91
CA ASP A 194 -13.09 1.28 -5.31
C ASP A 194 -11.66 1.82 -5.21
N TYR A 195 -11.13 2.29 -6.33
CA TYR A 195 -9.84 2.98 -6.40
C TYR A 195 -9.79 3.96 -7.58
N VAL A 196 -8.82 4.88 -7.52
CA VAL A 196 -8.45 5.74 -8.64
C VAL A 196 -6.95 5.67 -8.86
N GLY A 197 -6.52 5.66 -10.12
CA GLY A 197 -5.14 5.90 -10.52
C GLY A 197 -5.02 7.25 -11.20
N ILE A 198 -4.08 8.08 -10.77
CA ILE A 198 -3.84 9.42 -11.30
C ILE A 198 -2.52 9.44 -12.08
N ASP A 199 -2.56 9.92 -13.32
CA ASP A 199 -1.40 10.30 -14.11
C ASP A 199 -1.41 11.82 -14.35
N ALA A 200 -0.46 12.51 -13.72
CA ALA A 200 -0.34 13.96 -13.72
C ALA A 200 1.04 14.36 -14.25
N LYS A 201 1.09 14.91 -15.46
CA LYS A 201 2.33 15.23 -16.19
C LYS A 201 2.80 16.66 -15.95
N ALA A 202 4.09 16.92 -16.12
CA ALA A 202 4.69 18.24 -15.85
C ALA A 202 4.13 19.38 -16.71
N ASP A 203 3.56 19.07 -17.88
CA ASP A 203 2.90 20.03 -18.78
C ASP A 203 1.48 20.41 -18.33
N GLY A 204 1.00 19.84 -17.21
CA GLY A 204 -0.32 20.08 -16.64
C GLY A 204 -1.40 19.14 -17.16
N LYS A 205 -1.09 18.18 -18.04
CA LYS A 205 -2.03 17.13 -18.40
C LYS A 205 -2.36 16.28 -17.16
N PHE A 206 -3.64 16.13 -16.90
CA PHE A 206 -4.18 15.30 -15.83
C PHE A 206 -5.11 14.25 -16.43
N THR A 207 -4.79 12.98 -16.20
CA THR A 207 -5.61 11.84 -16.55
C THR A 207 -5.84 11.00 -15.29
N MET A 208 -7.06 10.56 -15.05
CA MET A 208 -7.40 9.70 -13.93
C MET A 208 -8.30 8.56 -14.38
N LYS A 209 -7.90 7.33 -14.09
CA LYS A 209 -8.76 6.15 -14.20
C LYS A 209 -9.46 5.93 -12.87
N ALA A 210 -10.78 5.93 -12.86
CA ALA A 210 -11.59 5.62 -11.68
C ALA A 210 -12.31 4.29 -11.87
N VAL A 211 -12.19 3.40 -10.89
CA VAL A 211 -12.90 2.11 -10.89
C VAL A 211 -14.04 2.17 -9.89
N LEU A 212 -15.24 1.85 -10.36
CA LEU A 212 -16.47 1.91 -9.59
C LEU A 212 -16.89 0.51 -9.15
N LYS A 213 -17.44 0.42 -7.93
CA LYS A 213 -18.04 -0.80 -7.39
C LYS A 213 -19.51 -0.59 -7.09
N GLY A 214 -20.29 -1.64 -7.38
CA GLY A 214 -21.76 -1.66 -7.26
C GLY A 214 -22.48 -1.17 -8.52
N ALA A 215 -23.66 -1.72 -8.77
CA ALA A 215 -24.46 -1.36 -9.94
C ALA A 215 -25.08 0.04 -9.80
N LEU A 216 -24.66 0.95 -10.68
CA LEU A 216 -25.28 2.26 -10.89
C LEU A 216 -26.01 2.23 -12.23
N GLN A 217 -27.18 2.85 -12.33
CA GLN A 217 -27.90 2.95 -13.62
C GLN A 217 -27.36 4.08 -14.49
N SER A 218 -26.96 5.17 -13.85
CA SER A 218 -26.25 6.30 -14.43
C SER A 218 -25.76 7.18 -13.30
N GLY A 219 -24.81 8.06 -13.60
CA GLY A 219 -24.31 8.99 -12.62
C GLY A 219 -23.27 9.92 -13.21
N THR A 220 -22.59 10.60 -12.30
CA THR A 220 -21.55 11.57 -12.63
C THR A 220 -20.37 11.37 -11.69
N LEU A 221 -19.16 11.35 -12.24
CA LEU A 221 -17.93 11.49 -11.49
C LEU A 221 -17.44 12.94 -11.62
N ARG A 222 -17.41 13.69 -10.52
CA ARG A 222 -16.91 15.06 -10.49
C ARG A 222 -15.55 15.08 -9.80
N THR A 223 -14.57 15.69 -10.44
CA THR A 223 -13.21 15.85 -9.92
C THR A 223 -12.90 17.33 -9.72
N THR A 224 -12.45 17.70 -8.52
CA THR A 224 -11.96 19.03 -8.20
C THR A 224 -10.50 18.94 -7.79
N ILE A 225 -9.62 19.63 -8.52
CA ILE A 225 -8.18 19.67 -8.26
C ILE A 225 -7.85 20.95 -7.48
N LYS A 226 -7.16 20.79 -6.35
CA LYS A 226 -6.70 21.87 -5.49
C LYS A 226 -5.18 21.87 -5.37
N ASP A 227 -4.59 23.06 -5.34
CA ASP A 227 -3.17 23.25 -5.01
C ASP A 227 -2.91 23.16 -3.50
N ALA A 228 -1.65 23.33 -3.11
CA ALA A 228 -1.22 23.32 -1.70
C ALA A 228 -1.88 24.41 -0.84
N ALA A 229 -2.34 25.52 -1.45
CA ALA A 229 -3.08 26.59 -0.77
C ALA A 229 -4.60 26.30 -0.69
N ASN A 230 -5.04 25.09 -1.06
CA ASN A 230 -6.43 24.67 -1.19
C ASN A 230 -7.26 25.47 -2.22
N LYS A 231 -6.61 26.20 -3.14
CA LYS A 231 -7.29 26.89 -4.25
C LYS A 231 -7.62 25.89 -5.34
N THR A 232 -8.84 25.95 -5.85
CA THR A 232 -9.26 25.15 -7.01
C THR A 232 -8.52 25.61 -8.27
N VAL A 233 -7.76 24.71 -8.89
CA VAL A 233 -6.97 24.96 -10.10
C VAL A 233 -7.48 24.18 -11.32
N GLY A 234 -8.37 23.21 -11.11
CA GLY A 234 -9.00 22.46 -12.19
C GLY A 234 -10.28 21.78 -11.72
N THR A 235 -11.22 21.60 -12.64
CA THR A 235 -12.42 20.78 -12.44
C THR A 235 -12.66 19.94 -13.69
N SER A 236 -13.23 18.75 -13.49
CA SER A 236 -13.67 17.88 -14.58
C SER A 236 -14.90 17.10 -14.15
N GLN A 237 -15.73 16.71 -15.12
CA GLN A 237 -16.95 15.97 -14.88
C GLN A 237 -17.16 14.95 -16.00
N VAL A 238 -17.39 13.68 -15.63
CA VAL A 238 -17.66 12.59 -16.55
C VAL A 238 -19.00 11.96 -16.19
N THR A 239 -19.91 11.84 -17.15
CA THR A 239 -21.20 11.16 -16.98
C THR A 239 -21.14 9.74 -17.54
N PHE A 240 -21.92 8.83 -16.97
CA PHE A 240 -21.93 7.41 -17.37
C PHE A 240 -23.36 6.82 -17.29
N LYS A 241 -23.62 5.74 -18.02
CA LYS A 241 -24.95 5.13 -18.19
C LYS A 241 -25.06 3.69 -17.64
N GLY A 242 -24.27 3.40 -16.62
CA GLY A 242 -24.45 2.30 -15.70
C GLY A 242 -23.92 0.92 -16.13
N LYS A 243 -23.29 0.84 -17.30
CA LYS A 243 -22.55 -0.36 -17.73
C LYS A 243 -21.06 -0.23 -17.45
N GLU A 244 -20.59 0.99 -17.23
CA GLU A 244 -19.21 1.34 -17.04
C GLU A 244 -18.78 1.03 -15.60
N THR A 245 -17.79 0.15 -15.46
CA THR A 245 -17.08 -0.11 -14.20
C THR A 245 -15.80 0.70 -14.08
N GLU A 246 -15.35 1.28 -15.20
CA GLU A 246 -14.15 2.10 -15.28
C GLU A 246 -14.48 3.40 -16.02
N LEU A 247 -14.02 4.53 -15.50
CA LEU A 247 -14.20 5.85 -16.08
C LEU A 247 -12.85 6.54 -16.25
N LEU A 248 -12.65 7.15 -17.41
CA LEU A 248 -11.48 7.98 -17.70
C LEU A 248 -11.87 9.45 -17.54
N VAL A 249 -11.17 10.16 -16.66
CA VAL A 249 -11.30 11.60 -16.46
C VAL A 249 -10.05 12.28 -17.00
N GLU A 250 -10.23 13.23 -17.93
CA GLU A 250 -9.14 14.02 -18.48
C GLU A 250 -9.40 15.51 -18.27
N THR A 251 -8.35 16.26 -17.96
CA THR A 251 -8.36 17.73 -17.92
C THR A 251 -6.93 18.27 -18.03
N THR A 252 -6.79 19.59 -18.15
CA THR A 252 -5.49 20.27 -18.17
C THR A 252 -5.49 21.38 -17.15
N VAL A 253 -4.50 21.36 -16.27
CA VAL A 253 -4.25 22.44 -15.30
C VAL A 253 -3.15 23.32 -15.87
N LYS A 254 -3.41 24.62 -16.05
CA LYS A 254 -2.42 25.55 -16.60
C LYS A 254 -1.43 25.97 -15.52
N ASN A 255 -0.17 26.18 -15.90
CA ASN A 255 0.89 26.73 -15.04
C ASN A 255 1.06 25.93 -13.74
N VAL A 256 1.16 24.60 -13.85
CA VAL A 256 1.38 23.74 -12.67
C VAL A 256 2.74 23.99 -12.05
N ASN A 257 2.79 23.94 -10.72
CA ASN A 257 4.05 23.82 -10.00
C ASN A 257 4.41 22.34 -10.00
N ALA A 258 5.42 21.95 -10.78
CA ALA A 258 5.81 20.56 -10.91
C ALA A 258 6.43 20.01 -9.62
N TRP A 259 6.26 18.71 -9.40
CA TRP A 259 6.86 17.97 -8.30
C TRP A 259 8.26 17.46 -8.68
N THR A 260 9.25 17.67 -7.81
CA THR A 260 10.59 17.08 -7.88
C THR A 260 11.11 16.80 -6.46
N SER A 261 12.30 16.19 -6.33
CA SER A 261 12.96 16.04 -5.02
C SER A 261 13.36 17.38 -4.37
N GLU A 262 13.42 18.46 -5.14
CA GLU A 262 13.82 19.80 -4.70
C GLU A 262 12.61 20.71 -4.49
N SER A 263 11.57 20.54 -5.31
CA SER A 263 10.31 21.28 -5.26
C SER A 263 9.14 20.29 -5.13
N PRO A 264 8.86 19.74 -3.93
CA PRO A 264 7.85 18.71 -3.74
C PRO A 264 6.42 19.29 -3.73
N ASN A 265 6.02 19.95 -4.82
CA ASN A 265 4.70 20.57 -4.95
C ASN A 265 3.61 19.50 -5.05
N LEU A 266 2.71 19.48 -4.07
CA LEU A 266 1.59 18.54 -3.99
C LEU A 266 0.26 19.23 -4.29
N TYR A 267 -0.60 18.47 -4.95
CA TYR A 267 -1.99 18.79 -5.23
C TYR A 267 -2.89 17.77 -4.56
N SER A 268 -4.18 18.06 -4.51
CA SER A 268 -5.19 17.08 -4.14
C SER A 268 -6.35 17.06 -5.11
N ALA A 269 -6.81 15.87 -5.46
CA ALA A 269 -8.04 15.65 -6.19
C ALA A 269 -9.13 15.22 -5.19
N THR A 270 -10.24 15.95 -5.14
CA THR A 270 -11.48 15.49 -4.52
C THR A 270 -12.36 14.91 -5.61
N ILE A 271 -12.70 13.62 -5.48
CA ILE A 271 -13.50 12.88 -6.45
C ILE A 271 -14.85 12.54 -5.81
N GLU A 272 -15.92 13.07 -6.38
CA GLU A 272 -17.29 12.87 -5.93
C GLU A 272 -18.03 11.98 -6.93
N LEU A 273 -18.61 10.88 -6.43
CA LEU A 273 -19.53 10.03 -7.18
C LEU A 273 -20.96 10.49 -6.89
N LEU A 274 -21.66 10.92 -7.94
CA LEU A 274 -23.02 11.43 -7.88
C LEU A 274 -23.97 10.48 -8.64
N ASP A 275 -25.21 10.36 -8.16
CA ASP A 275 -26.26 9.64 -8.87
C ASP A 275 -26.89 10.47 -10.01
N ALA A 276 -27.86 9.89 -10.71
CA ALA A 276 -28.62 10.54 -11.78
C ALA A 276 -29.38 11.82 -11.34
N LYS A 277 -29.63 11.99 -10.04
CA LYS A 277 -30.29 13.14 -9.43
C LYS A 277 -29.30 14.16 -8.88
N ASN A 278 -28.00 14.03 -9.20
CA ASN A 278 -26.90 14.81 -8.63
C ASN A 278 -26.75 14.69 -7.10
N THR A 279 -27.29 13.63 -6.50
CA THR A 279 -27.09 13.35 -5.07
C THR A 279 -25.71 12.72 -4.90
N LYS A 280 -24.93 13.26 -3.96
CA LYS A 280 -23.59 12.74 -3.68
C LYS A 280 -23.65 11.41 -2.93
N LEU A 281 -23.18 10.35 -3.57
CA LEU A 281 -23.16 8.99 -3.03
C LEU A 281 -21.89 8.71 -2.24
N TYR A 282 -20.75 9.12 -2.78
CA TYR A 282 -19.45 8.81 -2.22
C TYR A 282 -18.41 9.88 -2.57
N GLU A 283 -17.41 10.04 -1.71
CA GLU A 283 -16.31 10.97 -1.93
C GLU A 283 -14.99 10.37 -1.45
N ILE A 284 -13.93 10.54 -2.25
CA ILE A 284 -12.55 10.27 -1.85
C ILE A 284 -11.67 11.48 -2.15
N LYS A 285 -10.51 11.53 -1.49
CA LYS A 285 -9.49 12.54 -1.72
C LYS A 285 -8.15 11.86 -1.89
N GLU A 286 -7.48 12.15 -3.00
CA GLU A 286 -6.14 11.64 -3.30
C GLU A 286 -5.15 12.80 -3.43
N LYS A 287 -3.94 12.59 -2.91
CA LYS A 287 -2.81 13.49 -3.13
C LYS A 287 -2.02 13.03 -4.34
N PHE A 288 -1.46 13.97 -5.09
CA PHE A 288 -0.60 13.67 -6.25
C PHE A 288 0.34 14.85 -6.52
N GLY A 289 1.29 14.67 -7.44
CA GLY A 289 2.19 15.72 -7.93
C GLY A 289 2.35 15.66 -9.44
N PHE A 290 2.38 16.81 -10.11
CA PHE A 290 2.60 16.89 -11.55
C PHE A 290 4.08 16.66 -11.86
N ARG A 291 4.41 15.55 -12.51
CA ARG A 291 5.76 15.29 -13.02
C ARG A 291 5.77 14.36 -14.21
N THR A 292 6.82 14.46 -15.01
CA THR A 292 7.08 13.55 -16.14
C THR A 292 8.39 12.82 -15.89
N ILE A 293 8.36 11.49 -15.99
CA ILE A 293 9.53 10.62 -15.86
C ILE A 293 9.90 10.13 -17.25
N GLU A 294 11.17 10.28 -17.62
CA GLU A 294 11.71 9.78 -18.89
C GLU A 294 13.02 9.04 -18.62
N VAL A 295 13.15 7.85 -19.20
CA VAL A 295 14.45 7.16 -19.29
C VAL A 295 14.93 7.30 -20.72
N ARG A 296 16.01 8.04 -20.92
CA ARG A 296 16.65 8.19 -22.22
C ARG A 296 17.79 7.18 -22.32
N ARG A 297 17.57 6.15 -23.14
CA ARG A 297 18.49 5.01 -23.27
C ARG A 297 19.90 5.48 -23.60
N GLY A 298 20.87 5.11 -22.77
CA GLY A 298 22.28 5.48 -22.94
C GLY A 298 22.63 6.91 -22.51
N ASP A 299 21.68 7.65 -21.94
CA ASP A 299 21.86 9.06 -21.54
C ASP A 299 21.57 9.25 -20.05
N GLY A 300 20.33 8.98 -19.60
CA GLY A 300 20.03 9.01 -18.17
C GLY A 300 18.55 9.08 -17.82
N ILE A 301 18.31 9.37 -16.53
CA ILE A 301 16.98 9.53 -15.94
C ILE A 301 16.64 11.02 -15.95
N TYR A 302 15.48 11.37 -16.50
CA TYR A 302 15.00 12.73 -16.61
C TYR A 302 13.69 12.88 -15.83
N ILE A 303 13.63 13.95 -15.03
CA ILE A 303 12.41 14.38 -14.35
C ILE A 303 12.08 15.77 -14.85
N ASN A 304 10.89 15.94 -15.42
CA ASN A 304 10.42 17.21 -16.00
C ASN A 304 11.41 17.78 -17.03
N GLY A 305 11.98 16.93 -17.87
CA GLY A 305 12.95 17.31 -18.91
C GLY A 305 14.38 17.60 -18.39
N THR A 306 14.64 17.50 -17.08
CA THR A 306 15.96 17.73 -16.48
C THR A 306 16.61 16.40 -16.09
N GLN A 307 17.87 16.18 -16.50
CA GLN A 307 18.62 14.98 -16.13
C GLN A 307 18.90 14.99 -14.62
N VAL A 308 18.59 13.90 -13.95
CA VAL A 308 18.76 13.74 -12.50
C VAL A 308 19.92 12.81 -12.21
N LYS A 309 20.86 13.28 -11.38
CA LYS A 309 21.84 12.41 -10.74
C LYS A 309 21.22 11.81 -9.48
N MET A 310 21.05 10.49 -9.47
CA MET A 310 20.52 9.77 -8.33
C MET A 310 21.56 9.75 -7.20
N LYS A 311 21.21 10.34 -6.06
CA LYS A 311 21.97 10.34 -4.81
C LYS A 311 21.09 9.66 -3.77
N GLY A 312 21.23 8.35 -3.63
CA GLY A 312 20.32 7.60 -2.77
C GLY A 312 21.00 6.52 -1.95
N THR A 313 20.18 5.88 -1.13
CA THR A 313 20.56 4.72 -0.32
C THR A 313 19.44 3.68 -0.34
N ASN A 314 19.78 2.46 0.05
CA ASN A 314 18.82 1.40 0.31
C ASN A 314 18.29 1.54 1.75
N ARG A 315 17.00 1.34 1.96
CA ARG A 315 16.37 1.39 3.29
C ARG A 315 15.56 0.13 3.56
N HIS A 316 15.97 -0.63 4.58
CA HIS A 316 15.12 -1.60 5.25
C HIS A 316 14.23 -0.92 6.28
N CYS A 317 12.95 -1.31 6.34
CA CYS A 317 12.06 -1.00 7.47
C CYS A 317 12.50 -1.80 8.72
N PHE A 318 13.31 -1.18 9.59
CA PHE A 318 13.86 -1.84 10.77
C PHE A 318 14.21 -0.86 11.91
N TRP A 319 13.87 -1.23 13.14
CA TRP A 319 14.31 -0.58 14.37
C TRP A 319 14.67 -1.65 15.42
N PRO A 320 15.74 -1.49 16.22
CA PRO A 320 16.23 -2.56 17.10
C PRO A 320 15.18 -3.14 18.06
N GLU A 321 14.39 -2.29 18.70
CA GLU A 321 13.42 -2.69 19.74
C GLU A 321 12.09 -3.22 19.18
N THR A 322 11.72 -2.82 17.96
CA THR A 322 10.40 -3.13 17.39
C THR A 322 10.49 -3.91 16.07
N ALA A 323 11.71 -4.24 15.65
CA ALA A 323 12.01 -4.88 14.39
C ALA A 323 11.35 -4.12 13.23
N ARG A 324 10.41 -4.74 12.53
CA ARG A 324 9.77 -4.19 11.33
C ARG A 324 8.50 -3.38 11.63
N SER A 325 8.06 -3.37 12.88
CA SER A 325 6.93 -2.55 13.30
C SER A 325 7.47 -1.17 13.68
N LEU A 326 7.40 -0.22 12.76
CA LEU A 326 7.88 1.13 13.00
C LEU A 326 6.79 2.03 13.57
N THR A 327 7.22 3.04 14.32
CA THR A 327 6.41 4.21 14.67
C THR A 327 6.49 5.24 13.55
N LYS A 328 5.48 6.11 13.46
CA LYS A 328 5.53 7.25 12.54
C LYS A 328 6.74 8.14 12.79
N GLU A 329 7.18 8.29 14.03
CA GLU A 329 8.34 9.11 14.35
C GLU A 329 9.63 8.49 13.80
N GLN A 330 9.83 7.18 13.93
CA GLN A 330 11.00 6.50 13.33
C GLN A 330 11.02 6.64 11.81
N GLU A 331 9.87 6.50 11.13
CA GLU A 331 9.81 6.70 9.69
C GLU A 331 10.12 8.15 9.29
N ARG A 332 9.67 9.13 10.09
CA ARG A 332 9.97 10.55 9.90
C ARG A 332 11.46 10.84 10.09
N LEU A 333 12.08 10.25 11.12
CA LEU A 333 13.51 10.38 11.39
C LEU A 333 14.34 9.88 10.21
N ASP A 334 14.02 8.69 9.68
CA ASP A 334 14.70 8.15 8.50
C ASP A 334 14.56 9.09 7.29
N ALA A 335 13.35 9.54 6.98
CA ALA A 335 13.09 10.40 5.83
C ALA A 335 13.81 11.75 5.91
N ILE A 336 13.91 12.33 7.11
CA ILE A 336 14.65 13.58 7.35
C ILE A 336 16.15 13.36 7.25
N LEU A 337 16.66 12.27 7.84
CA LEU A 337 18.08 11.95 7.79
C LEU A 337 18.56 11.80 6.34
N LEU A 338 17.76 11.17 5.47
CA LEU A 338 18.05 11.10 4.03
C LEU A 338 18.25 12.50 3.42
N LYS A 339 17.36 13.46 3.74
CA LYS A 339 17.47 14.84 3.25
C LYS A 339 18.68 15.56 3.84
N GLU A 340 18.96 15.41 5.13
CA GLU A 340 20.11 16.01 5.80
C GLU A 340 21.45 15.49 5.25
N MET A 341 21.47 14.24 4.78
CA MET A 341 22.60 13.63 4.07
C MET A 341 22.72 14.08 2.60
N ASN A 342 21.92 15.05 2.16
CA ASN A 342 21.82 15.52 0.76
C ASN A 342 21.43 14.43 -0.25
N MET A 343 20.70 13.40 0.19
CA MET A 343 20.12 12.40 -0.70
C MET A 343 18.84 12.94 -1.35
N ASN A 344 18.62 12.53 -2.59
CA ASN A 344 17.40 12.81 -3.34
C ASN A 344 16.60 11.55 -3.66
N ALA A 345 17.11 10.36 -3.32
CA ALA A 345 16.46 9.10 -3.65
C ALA A 345 16.59 8.06 -2.53
N VAL A 346 15.64 7.13 -2.48
CA VAL A 346 15.66 5.97 -1.59
C VAL A 346 15.12 4.75 -2.32
N ARG A 347 15.81 3.62 -2.18
CA ARG A 347 15.32 2.32 -2.63
C ARG A 347 14.73 1.55 -1.45
N CYS A 348 13.49 1.11 -1.58
CA CYS A 348 12.78 0.38 -0.54
C CYS A 348 13.16 -1.11 -0.57
N SER A 349 14.38 -1.39 -0.10
CA SER A 349 14.96 -2.73 -0.12
C SER A 349 14.35 -3.63 0.96
N HIS A 350 13.89 -4.83 0.66
CA HIS A 350 13.63 -5.42 -0.66
C HIS A 350 12.15 -5.79 -0.70
N TYR A 351 11.29 -4.79 -0.48
CA TYR A 351 9.85 -4.95 -0.30
C TYR A 351 9.16 -3.58 -0.14
N PRO A 352 7.83 -3.51 -0.29
CA PRO A 352 7.12 -2.24 -0.19
C PRO A 352 7.20 -1.63 1.23
N PRO A 353 7.49 -0.31 1.35
CA PRO A 353 7.57 0.36 2.64
C PRO A 353 6.16 0.52 3.25
N ASP A 354 6.10 1.12 4.44
CA ASP A 354 4.82 1.60 4.97
C ASP A 354 4.30 2.75 4.09
N LYS A 355 2.97 2.89 4.02
CA LYS A 355 2.34 3.98 3.27
C LYS A 355 2.79 5.34 3.81
N TYR A 356 2.94 5.48 5.13
CA TYR A 356 3.32 6.74 5.74
C TYR A 356 4.72 7.19 5.31
N PHE A 357 5.68 6.27 5.15
CA PHE A 357 6.99 6.59 4.57
C PHE A 357 6.90 7.15 3.15
N LEU A 358 5.99 6.64 2.31
CA LEU A 358 5.77 7.19 0.96
C LEU A 358 5.14 8.58 1.03
N GLU A 359 4.20 8.83 1.95
CA GLU A 359 3.62 10.16 2.20
C GLU A 359 4.69 11.18 2.65
N LEU A 360 5.68 10.73 3.44
CA LEU A 360 6.85 11.53 3.79
C LEU A 360 7.75 11.81 2.58
N CYS A 361 8.03 10.81 1.75
CA CYS A 361 8.83 10.98 0.53
C CYS A 361 8.18 11.95 -0.47
N ASP A 362 6.86 11.87 -0.62
CA ASP A 362 6.08 12.82 -1.43
C ASP A 362 6.23 14.25 -0.91
N SER A 363 6.18 14.42 0.41
CA SER A 363 6.15 15.74 1.06
C SER A 363 7.53 16.38 1.19
N LEU A 364 8.57 15.58 1.42
CA LEU A 364 9.95 16.04 1.60
C LEU A 364 10.73 16.11 0.28
N GLY A 365 10.21 15.51 -0.79
CA GLY A 365 10.90 15.41 -2.07
C GLY A 365 12.03 14.38 -2.00
N LEU A 366 11.65 13.09 -2.04
CA LEU A 366 12.56 11.97 -2.24
C LEU A 366 12.01 11.12 -3.39
N TYR A 367 12.86 10.79 -4.35
CA TYR A 367 12.56 9.80 -5.39
C TYR A 367 12.60 8.40 -4.79
N VAL A 368 11.58 7.59 -5.08
CA VAL A 368 11.41 6.26 -4.52
C VAL A 368 11.50 5.22 -5.63
N LEU A 369 12.30 4.19 -5.36
CA LEU A 369 12.30 2.91 -6.06
C LEU A 369 11.52 1.93 -5.17
N ASN A 370 10.30 1.57 -5.58
CA ASN A 370 9.39 0.76 -4.77
C ASN A 370 9.38 -0.69 -5.28
N GLU A 371 9.66 -1.64 -4.40
CA GLU A 371 10.13 -2.97 -4.79
C GLU A 371 9.12 -4.06 -4.43
N LEU A 372 8.76 -4.90 -5.41
CA LEU A 372 8.20 -6.22 -5.15
C LEU A 372 9.31 -7.07 -4.52
N ALA A 373 9.00 -7.73 -3.41
CA ALA A 373 10.01 -8.52 -2.73
C ALA A 373 10.54 -9.68 -3.59
N GLY A 374 11.70 -10.18 -3.21
CA GLY A 374 12.41 -11.22 -3.95
C GLY A 374 13.89 -10.95 -3.87
N TRP A 375 14.65 -11.85 -3.25
CA TRP A 375 16.09 -11.68 -3.11
C TRP A 375 16.79 -12.95 -3.57
N GLN A 376 17.59 -12.85 -4.65
CA GLN A 376 18.30 -13.95 -5.32
C GLN A 376 17.42 -15.11 -5.84
N LYS A 377 16.16 -15.18 -5.43
CA LYS A 377 15.15 -16.13 -5.88
C LYS A 377 13.80 -15.42 -5.94
N ALA A 378 13.06 -15.69 -7.01
CA ALA A 378 11.81 -15.00 -7.29
C ALA A 378 10.59 -15.73 -6.72
N TYR A 379 9.48 -15.00 -6.63
CA TYR A 379 8.16 -15.62 -6.55
C TYR A 379 7.84 -16.41 -7.83
N SER A 380 7.02 -17.45 -7.71
CA SER A 380 6.31 -17.99 -8.87
C SER A 380 5.27 -16.97 -9.36
N SER A 381 4.84 -17.04 -10.62
CA SER A 381 3.84 -16.10 -11.16
C SER A 381 2.53 -16.18 -10.38
N LYS A 382 2.10 -17.40 -10.01
CA LYS A 382 0.92 -17.62 -9.16
C LYS A 382 0.97 -16.87 -7.83
N ALA A 383 2.13 -16.84 -7.17
CA ALA A 383 2.29 -16.11 -5.92
C ALA A 383 2.52 -14.61 -6.16
N GLY A 384 3.29 -14.23 -7.19
CA GLY A 384 3.69 -12.85 -7.45
C GLY A 384 2.62 -11.96 -8.07
N GLU A 385 1.80 -12.47 -9.00
CA GLU A 385 0.74 -11.70 -9.69
C GLU A 385 -0.19 -10.91 -8.73
N PRO A 386 -0.78 -11.54 -7.69
CA PRO A 386 -1.60 -10.81 -6.73
C PRO A 386 -0.79 -9.80 -5.90
N LEU A 387 0.48 -10.09 -5.60
CA LEU A 387 1.33 -9.19 -4.83
C LEU A 387 1.74 -7.94 -5.61
N VAL A 388 1.99 -8.07 -6.93
CA VAL A 388 2.20 -6.92 -7.83
C VAL A 388 0.95 -6.03 -7.85
N LYS A 389 -0.24 -6.63 -7.98
CA LYS A 389 -1.50 -5.90 -7.92
C LYS A 389 -1.65 -5.15 -6.58
N GLU A 390 -1.40 -5.81 -5.46
CA GLU A 390 -1.50 -5.23 -4.11
C GLU A 390 -0.51 -4.07 -3.93
N LEU A 391 0.73 -4.23 -4.38
CA LEU A 391 1.76 -3.19 -4.38
C LEU A 391 1.33 -1.98 -5.21
N VAL A 392 1.04 -2.18 -6.49
CA VAL A 392 0.79 -1.08 -7.43
C VAL A 392 -0.49 -0.35 -7.07
N LEU A 393 -1.60 -1.05 -6.79
CA LEU A 393 -2.87 -0.38 -6.47
C LEU A 393 -2.80 0.41 -5.16
N ARG A 394 -2.01 -0.04 -4.18
CA ARG A 394 -1.83 0.69 -2.92
C ARG A 394 -1.05 1.99 -3.14
N ASP A 395 -0.04 1.95 -4.01
CA ASP A 395 1.02 2.95 -4.01
C ASP A 395 1.10 3.84 -5.27
N MET A 396 0.41 3.50 -6.37
CA MET A 396 0.57 4.15 -7.67
C MET A 396 0.35 5.67 -7.70
N ASN A 397 -0.41 6.23 -6.75
CA ASN A 397 -0.69 7.67 -6.70
C ASN A 397 0.43 8.49 -6.02
N HIS A 398 1.44 7.85 -5.42
CA HIS A 398 2.58 8.55 -4.82
C HIS A 398 3.47 9.16 -5.91
N PRO A 399 3.60 10.51 -6.00
CA PRO A 399 4.48 11.15 -6.96
C PRO A 399 5.95 10.82 -6.73
N SER A 400 6.34 10.50 -5.49
CA SER A 400 7.71 10.09 -5.14
C SER A 400 8.18 8.84 -5.86
N ILE A 401 7.29 7.90 -6.15
CA ILE A 401 7.64 6.68 -6.87
C ILE A 401 7.95 7.05 -8.32
N ILE A 402 9.18 6.76 -8.73
CA ILE A 402 9.64 6.95 -10.11
C ILE A 402 9.90 5.63 -10.84
N PHE A 403 10.15 4.54 -10.09
CA PHE A 403 10.34 3.20 -10.62
C PHE A 403 9.66 2.15 -9.75
N TRP A 404 9.25 1.07 -10.42
CA TRP A 404 8.93 -0.20 -9.78
C TRP A 404 10.10 -1.16 -9.92
N ASP A 405 10.50 -1.80 -8.83
CA ASP A 405 11.58 -2.78 -8.84
C ASP A 405 10.95 -4.18 -8.78
N ASN A 406 11.28 -5.04 -9.74
CA ASN A 406 10.81 -6.43 -9.77
C ASN A 406 11.86 -7.36 -9.13
N GLY A 407 11.85 -7.44 -7.80
CA GLY A 407 12.80 -8.24 -7.03
C GLY A 407 14.24 -7.72 -7.11
N ASN A 408 15.16 -8.51 -6.54
CA ASN A 408 16.55 -8.13 -6.35
C ASN A 408 17.52 -9.29 -6.63
N GLU A 409 18.63 -9.02 -7.31
CA GLU A 409 19.78 -9.93 -7.46
C GLU A 409 19.45 -11.33 -8.02
N GLY A 410 18.47 -11.43 -8.92
CA GLY A 410 17.96 -12.70 -9.44
C GLY A 410 16.66 -13.15 -8.78
N GLY A 411 16.12 -12.33 -7.87
CA GLY A 411 14.76 -12.41 -7.35
C GLY A 411 13.68 -11.92 -8.31
N THR A 412 14.05 -11.54 -9.53
CA THR A 412 13.15 -11.06 -10.57
C THR A 412 12.44 -12.22 -11.26
N ASN A 413 11.10 -12.17 -11.30
CA ASN A 413 10.32 -12.99 -12.22
C ASN A 413 9.83 -12.10 -13.37
N LYS A 414 10.43 -12.26 -14.56
CA LYS A 414 10.14 -11.42 -15.73
C LYS A 414 8.71 -11.59 -16.26
N ASP A 415 8.06 -12.72 -15.96
CA ASP A 415 6.66 -12.92 -16.34
C ASP A 415 5.71 -11.94 -15.61
N LEU A 416 6.18 -11.31 -14.52
CA LEU A 416 5.43 -10.32 -13.75
C LEU A 416 5.60 -8.89 -14.26
N ASP A 417 6.52 -8.62 -15.19
CA ASP A 417 6.80 -7.25 -15.66
C ASP A 417 5.54 -6.59 -16.26
N ASP A 418 4.75 -7.35 -17.03
CA ASP A 418 3.50 -6.89 -17.63
C ASP A 418 2.41 -6.61 -16.60
N ASP A 419 2.44 -7.24 -15.42
CA ASP A 419 1.47 -6.95 -14.36
C ASP A 419 1.69 -5.57 -13.75
N PHE A 420 2.93 -5.10 -13.63
CA PHE A 420 3.18 -3.71 -13.20
C PHE A 420 2.56 -2.73 -14.19
N VAL A 421 2.76 -2.96 -15.49
CA VAL A 421 2.24 -2.13 -16.58
C VAL A 421 0.71 -2.16 -16.62
N LYS A 422 0.12 -3.32 -16.38
CA LYS A 422 -1.34 -3.52 -16.33
C LYS A 422 -2.01 -2.74 -15.20
N TRP A 423 -1.37 -2.62 -14.04
CA TRP A 423 -1.94 -1.95 -12.87
C TRP A 423 -1.54 -0.48 -12.75
N ASP A 424 -0.35 -0.07 -13.21
CA ASP A 424 0.11 1.32 -13.10
C ASP A 424 -0.38 2.18 -14.27
N VAL A 425 -1.39 3.00 -14.01
CA VAL A 425 -1.95 3.93 -15.00
C VAL A 425 -0.93 4.95 -15.54
N GLN A 426 0.15 5.20 -14.81
CA GLN A 426 1.20 6.14 -15.22
C GLN A 426 2.22 5.51 -16.16
N GLN A 427 2.21 4.17 -16.29
CA GLN A 427 3.16 3.41 -17.10
C GLN A 427 4.61 3.69 -16.69
N ARG A 428 4.89 3.73 -15.38
CA ARG A 428 6.26 3.95 -14.90
C ARG A 428 7.17 2.80 -15.35
N PRO A 429 8.45 3.08 -15.63
CA PRO A 429 9.39 2.02 -15.96
C PRO A 429 9.55 1.04 -14.80
N VAL A 430 9.53 -0.25 -15.14
CA VAL A 430 9.95 -1.33 -14.25
C VAL A 430 11.46 -1.52 -14.42
N ILE A 431 12.18 -1.71 -13.32
CA ILE A 431 13.62 -1.97 -13.32
C ILE A 431 13.94 -3.29 -12.63
N HIS A 432 15.09 -3.87 -12.97
CA HIS A 432 15.58 -5.15 -12.41
C HIS A 432 16.90 -4.92 -11.65
N PRO A 433 16.85 -4.60 -10.35
CA PRO A 433 18.06 -4.52 -9.53
C PRO A 433 18.85 -5.84 -9.54
N HIS A 434 20.13 -5.79 -9.92
CA HIS A 434 20.91 -7.02 -10.12
C HIS A 434 22.39 -6.84 -9.76
N HIS A 435 23.18 -7.93 -9.75
CA HIS A 435 24.62 -7.90 -9.43
C HIS A 435 25.51 -8.36 -10.60
N ARG A 436 25.00 -8.39 -11.84
CA ARG A 436 25.74 -8.93 -13.00
C ARG A 436 25.57 -8.05 -14.24
N PRO A 437 26.68 -7.71 -14.93
CA PRO A 437 26.67 -7.00 -16.20
C PRO A 437 25.71 -7.55 -17.24
N GLY A 438 25.15 -6.66 -18.06
CA GLY A 438 24.34 -7.01 -19.22
C GLY A 438 22.84 -7.21 -18.93
N ASN A 439 22.37 -6.89 -17.73
CA ASN A 439 20.96 -7.01 -17.33
C ASN A 439 20.19 -5.68 -17.41
N HIS A 440 20.61 -4.77 -18.29
CA HIS A 440 19.86 -3.54 -18.50
C HIS A 440 18.41 -3.87 -18.90
N PHE A 441 17.46 -3.21 -18.27
CA PHE A 441 16.03 -3.37 -18.55
C PHE A 441 15.38 -1.98 -18.58
N ASN A 442 14.47 -1.76 -19.54
CA ASN A 442 13.84 -0.45 -19.78
C ASN A 442 14.84 0.73 -19.86
N GLY A 443 16.05 0.47 -20.36
CA GLY A 443 17.08 1.50 -20.57
C GLY A 443 17.90 1.88 -19.33
N ILE A 444 17.76 1.15 -18.22
CA ILE A 444 18.54 1.36 -16.99
C ILE A 444 19.38 0.12 -16.71
N ASP A 445 20.66 0.32 -16.42
CA ASP A 445 21.52 -0.69 -15.82
C ASP A 445 21.54 -0.50 -14.30
N CYS A 446 21.13 -1.54 -13.56
CA CYS A 446 20.99 -1.53 -12.10
C CYS A 446 22.02 -2.45 -11.42
N ASN A 447 23.19 -2.68 -12.02
CA ASN A 447 24.22 -3.51 -11.43
C ASN A 447 24.73 -2.95 -10.09
N HIS A 448 24.76 -3.82 -9.08
CA HIS A 448 25.30 -3.54 -7.78
C HIS A 448 26.81 -3.73 -7.75
N TYR A 449 27.49 -2.89 -6.97
CA TYR A 449 28.91 -3.04 -6.61
C TYR A 449 29.87 -3.06 -7.80
N GLU A 450 29.45 -2.47 -8.93
CA GLU A 450 30.32 -2.18 -10.05
C GLU A 450 31.46 -1.26 -9.59
N ASP A 451 32.68 -1.56 -10.03
CA ASP A 451 33.81 -0.70 -9.78
C ASP A 451 33.91 0.39 -10.86
N TYR A 452 34.82 1.35 -10.67
CA TYR A 452 35.04 2.39 -11.66
C TYR A 452 35.43 1.81 -13.03
N TYR A 453 36.15 0.69 -13.06
CA TYR A 453 36.69 0.12 -14.29
C TYR A 453 35.63 -0.60 -15.13
N SER A 454 34.59 -1.14 -14.53
CA SER A 454 33.51 -1.79 -15.29
C SER A 454 32.68 -0.82 -16.12
N THR A 455 32.78 0.50 -15.85
CA THR A 455 32.13 1.55 -16.65
C THR A 455 32.99 2.07 -17.82
N ASN A 456 34.24 1.61 -17.95
CA ASN A 456 35.19 2.10 -18.96
C ASN A 456 35.24 1.27 -20.27
N ASN A 457 34.43 0.22 -20.41
CA ASN A 457 34.42 -0.68 -21.58
C ASN A 457 33.18 -0.53 -22.45
#